data_AF-A0AAE1PSV4-F1
#
_entry.id   AF-A0AAE1PSV4-F1
#
_cell.length_a   1.000
_cell.length_b   1.000
_cell.length_c   1.000
_cell.angle_alpha   90.00
_cell.angle_beta   90.00
_cell.angle_gamma   90.00
#
_symmetry.space_group_name_H-M   'P 1'
#
loop_
_entity.id
_entity.type
_entity.pdbx_description
1 polymer ?
#
loop_
_entity_poly.entity_id
_entity_poly.type
_entity_poly.pdbx_seq_one_letter_code
_entity_poly.pdbx_strand_id
1 'polypeptide(L)'
;MDTENTASKEECEKICQNNARCNAYAISEFEANCILYDNDRSNLPVKFNNYILYVLRLMEKDGYYVHKTDYYKLFTKRMTAHRAAEYCKNKEQGTLATVKSEKVNNLLLARIVEHNVWTAFIGVSDIEKEEDWRYADGSEVDYSNWSTSGGKWPSVRRDCAIITITGEWKHADCWHKDFFICQIPMF
;
A
#
# COMPACT_ATOMS: atom_id res chain seq x y z
N MET A 1 -17.33 -25.63 19.62
CA MET A 1 -17.84 -24.26 19.82
C MET A 1 -16.64 -23.45 20.25
N ASP A 2 -15.85 -23.02 19.28
CA ASP A 2 -14.65 -22.23 19.54
C ASP A 2 -15.10 -20.79 19.71
N THR A 3 -15.02 -20.28 20.92
CA THR A 3 -15.15 -18.86 21.21
C THR A 3 -13.90 -18.18 20.66
N GLU A 4 -13.98 -17.66 19.43
CA GLU A 4 -12.96 -16.75 18.89
C GLU A 4 -12.79 -15.59 19.87
N ASN A 5 -11.59 -15.50 20.46
CA ASN A 5 -11.22 -14.50 21.44
C ASN A 5 -10.93 -13.18 20.70
N THR A 6 -11.97 -12.56 20.17
CA THR A 6 -11.89 -11.28 19.45
C THR A 6 -11.84 -10.14 20.45
N ALA A 7 -10.78 -9.34 20.40
CA ALA A 7 -10.67 -8.13 21.22
C ALA A 7 -11.91 -7.23 21.03
N SER A 8 -12.55 -6.88 22.14
CA SER A 8 -13.75 -6.04 22.13
C SER A 8 -13.38 -4.55 22.08
N LYS A 9 -14.34 -3.71 21.67
CA LYS A 9 -14.17 -2.25 21.68
C LYS A 9 -13.83 -1.72 23.07
N GLU A 10 -14.52 -2.21 24.10
CA GLU A 10 -14.32 -1.81 25.49
C GLU A 10 -12.93 -2.24 25.99
N GLU A 11 -12.46 -3.43 25.58
CA GLU A 11 -11.12 -3.90 25.91
C GLU A 11 -10.04 -3.01 25.31
N CYS A 12 -10.12 -2.70 24.01
CA CYS A 12 -9.13 -1.86 23.35
C CYS A 12 -9.14 -0.42 23.86
N GLU A 13 -10.32 0.12 24.16
CA GLU A 13 -10.47 1.43 24.78
C GLU A 13 -9.78 1.47 26.15
N LYS A 14 -10.02 0.46 26.99
CA LYS A 14 -9.40 0.35 28.31
C LYS A 14 -7.87 0.18 28.21
N ILE A 15 -7.39 -0.60 27.26
CA ILE A 15 -5.95 -0.74 27.01
C ILE A 15 -5.35 0.60 26.60
N CYS A 16 -6.00 1.34 25.70
CA CYS A 16 -5.53 2.64 25.25
C CYS A 16 -5.50 3.67 26.40
N GLN A 17 -6.58 3.78 27.17
CA GLN A 17 -6.67 4.71 28.31
C GLN A 17 -5.59 4.44 29.39
N ASN A 18 -5.17 3.19 29.55
CA ASN A 18 -4.13 2.81 30.52
C ASN A 18 -2.71 2.82 29.94
N ASN A 19 -2.54 3.15 28.65
CA ASN A 19 -1.25 3.21 27.99
C ASN A 19 -0.90 4.66 27.65
N ALA A 20 0.10 5.22 28.35
CA ALA A 20 0.53 6.61 28.15
C ALA A 20 1.00 6.94 26.72
N ARG A 21 1.33 5.92 25.92
CA ARG A 21 1.73 6.05 24.52
C ARG A 21 0.56 5.94 23.53
N CYS A 22 -0.65 5.65 24.00
CA CYS A 22 -1.81 5.52 23.13
C CYS A 22 -2.50 6.87 22.90
N ASN A 23 -2.53 7.31 21.66
CA ASN A 23 -3.28 8.47 21.20
C ASN A 23 -4.61 8.08 20.51
N ALA A 24 -4.67 6.90 19.90
CA ALA A 24 -5.87 6.34 19.28
C ALA A 24 -5.80 4.81 19.27
N TYR A 25 -6.94 4.14 19.01
CA TYR A 25 -6.98 2.69 18.89
C TYR A 25 -7.90 2.22 17.75
N ALA A 26 -7.68 1.00 17.29
CA ALA A 26 -8.53 0.25 16.36
C ALA A 26 -8.59 -1.22 16.81
N ILE A 27 -9.53 -1.97 16.23
CA ILE A 27 -9.67 -3.42 16.46
C ILE A 27 -9.21 -4.13 15.20
N SER A 28 -8.26 -5.07 15.33
CA SER A 28 -7.83 -5.89 14.19
C SER A 28 -8.85 -7.00 13.94
N GLU A 29 -9.59 -6.92 12.83
CA GLU A 29 -10.50 -7.98 12.38
C GLU A 29 -9.74 -9.27 11.95
N PHE A 30 -8.44 -9.17 11.70
CA PHE A 30 -7.61 -10.31 11.25
C PHE A 30 -6.83 -10.97 12.39
N GLU A 31 -6.28 -10.17 13.32
CA GLU A 31 -5.44 -10.69 14.39
C GLU A 31 -6.18 -10.84 15.72
N ALA A 32 -7.47 -10.49 15.77
CA ALA A 32 -8.29 -10.54 16.98
C ALA A 32 -7.72 -9.75 18.18
N ASN A 33 -6.81 -8.79 17.92
CA ASN A 33 -6.09 -8.01 18.92
C ASN A 33 -6.38 -6.50 18.78
N CYS A 34 -6.10 -5.76 19.85
CA CYS A 34 -6.17 -4.29 19.83
C CYS A 34 -4.98 -3.69 19.09
N ILE A 35 -5.27 -2.70 18.26
CA ILE A 35 -4.28 -1.85 17.63
C ILE A 35 -4.28 -0.51 18.35
N LEU A 36 -3.13 -0.06 18.85
CA LEU A 36 -2.95 1.26 19.43
C LEU A 36 -2.06 2.10 18.52
N TYR A 37 -2.23 3.42 18.55
CA TYR A 37 -1.45 4.38 17.77
C TYR A 37 -0.77 5.39 18.69
N ASP A 38 0.55 5.50 18.57
CA ASP A 38 1.43 6.46 19.22
C ASP A 38 1.86 7.51 18.19
N ASN A 39 1.73 8.79 18.52
CA ASN A 39 2.13 9.89 17.65
C ASN A 39 3.61 10.30 17.82
N ASP A 40 4.29 9.81 18.85
CA ASP A 40 5.70 10.12 19.09
C ASP A 40 6.61 9.27 18.20
N ARG A 41 7.10 9.91 17.14
CA ARG A 41 7.95 9.32 16.10
C ARG A 41 9.31 8.83 16.61
N SER A 42 9.74 9.23 17.81
CA SER A 42 10.99 8.74 18.42
C SER A 42 10.86 7.32 18.97
N ASN A 43 9.63 6.87 19.21
CA ASN A 43 9.38 5.56 19.76
C ASN A 43 9.43 4.44 18.71
N LEU A 44 9.75 3.24 19.18
CA LEU A 44 9.62 2.01 18.41
C LEU A 44 8.22 1.41 18.62
N PRO A 45 7.64 0.78 17.59
CA PRO A 45 6.45 -0.04 17.78
C PRO A 45 6.69 -1.15 18.80
N VAL A 46 5.63 -1.59 19.48
CA VAL A 46 5.73 -2.65 20.48
C VAL A 46 4.58 -3.63 20.32
N LYS A 47 4.88 -4.93 20.42
CA LYS A 47 3.90 -6.01 20.44
C LYS A 47 3.78 -6.58 21.86
N PHE A 48 2.56 -6.63 22.36
CA PHE A 48 2.19 -7.32 23.59
C PHE A 48 1.15 -8.38 23.29
N ASN A 49 0.89 -9.28 24.25
CA ASN A 49 -0.03 -10.41 24.05
C ASN A 49 -1.47 -10.00 23.68
N ASN A 50 -1.89 -8.78 24.03
CA ASN A 50 -3.26 -8.28 23.85
C ASN A 50 -3.36 -7.00 23.00
N TYR A 51 -2.23 -6.37 22.63
CA TYR A 51 -2.24 -5.24 21.72
C TYR A 51 -0.93 -5.05 20.95
N ILE A 52 -1.03 -4.40 19.81
CA ILE A 52 0.11 -3.89 19.03
C ILE A 52 0.05 -2.36 19.08
N LEU A 53 1.12 -1.72 19.54
CA LEU A 53 1.28 -0.27 19.54
C LEU A 53 2.08 0.16 18.31
N TYR A 54 1.39 0.71 17.31
CA TYR A 54 1.99 1.34 16.14
C TYR A 54 2.43 2.75 16.47
N VAL A 55 3.55 3.18 15.90
CA VAL A 55 3.95 4.59 15.92
C VAL A 55 3.60 5.17 14.56
N LEU A 56 2.66 6.12 14.51
CA LEU A 56 2.22 6.77 13.28
C LEU A 56 3.32 7.74 12.80
N ARG A 57 4.26 7.19 12.03
CA ARG A 57 5.37 7.96 11.44
C ARG A 57 4.92 8.81 10.26
N LEU A 58 3.89 8.35 9.54
CA LEU A 58 3.41 8.93 8.29
C LEU A 58 1.91 9.25 8.43
N MET A 59 1.50 10.48 8.10
CA MET A 59 0.16 11.00 8.37
C MET A 59 -0.62 11.28 7.08
N GLU A 60 -1.95 11.20 7.13
CA GLU A 60 -2.84 11.57 6.01
C GLU A 60 -2.66 13.01 5.55
N LYS A 61 -2.47 13.94 6.48
CA LYS A 61 -2.16 15.35 6.15
C LYS A 61 -0.88 15.51 5.32
N ASP A 62 0.03 14.55 5.40
CA ASP A 62 1.31 14.53 4.66
C ASP A 62 1.18 13.70 3.35
N GLY A 63 -0.04 13.30 2.99
CA GLY A 63 -0.39 12.53 1.79
C GLY A 63 -0.18 11.02 1.91
N TYR A 64 -0.09 10.46 3.12
CA TYR A 64 0.03 9.02 3.36
C TYR A 64 -1.27 8.41 3.82
N TYR A 65 -1.65 7.29 3.20
CA TYR A 65 -2.91 6.62 3.49
C TYR A 65 -2.64 5.20 3.96
N VAL A 66 -3.41 4.73 4.94
CA VAL A 66 -3.14 3.44 5.58
C VAL A 66 -4.10 2.38 5.07
N HIS A 67 -3.57 1.21 4.74
CA HIS A 67 -4.36 -0.02 4.68
C HIS A 67 -3.62 -1.12 5.42
N LYS A 68 -4.26 -1.67 6.47
CA LYS A 68 -3.63 -2.63 7.38
C LYS A 68 -2.29 -2.10 7.92
N THR A 69 -1.19 -2.76 7.60
CA THR A 69 0.17 -2.47 8.07
C THR A 69 1.02 -1.72 7.06
N ASP A 70 0.40 -1.14 6.03
CA ASP A 70 1.08 -0.46 4.94
C ASP A 70 0.58 0.97 4.78
N TYR A 71 1.51 1.89 4.51
CA TYR A 71 1.21 3.24 4.04
C TYR A 71 1.33 3.31 2.53
N TYR A 72 0.51 4.16 1.91
CA TYR A 72 0.51 4.40 0.47
C TYR A 72 0.59 5.89 0.20
N LYS A 73 1.37 6.29 -0.81
CA LYS A 73 1.50 7.70 -1.20
C LYS A 73 1.68 7.85 -2.71
N LEU A 74 0.83 8.68 -3.32
CA LEU A 74 0.96 9.11 -4.70
C LEU A 74 1.99 10.24 -4.81
N PHE A 75 2.95 10.08 -5.72
CA PHE A 75 3.91 11.12 -6.08
C PHE A 75 3.58 11.71 -7.45
N THR A 76 3.32 13.02 -7.48
CA THR A 76 2.96 13.77 -8.69
C THR A 76 4.18 14.26 -9.50
N LYS A 77 5.35 13.70 -9.26
CA LYS A 77 6.52 13.90 -10.12
C LYS A 77 6.64 12.73 -11.10
N ARG A 78 7.08 13.01 -12.32
CA ARG A 78 7.13 11.99 -13.37
C ARG A 78 8.50 11.33 -13.46
N MET A 79 8.53 10.00 -13.37
CA MET A 79 9.74 9.18 -13.40
C MET A 79 9.50 7.93 -14.27
N THR A 80 10.59 7.37 -14.80
CA THR A 80 10.52 6.01 -15.39
C THR A 80 10.23 4.99 -14.29
N ALA A 81 9.69 3.82 -14.63
CA ALA A 81 9.30 2.81 -13.64
C ALA A 81 10.48 2.44 -12.71
N HIS A 82 11.68 2.23 -13.28
CA HIS A 82 12.90 1.97 -12.51
C HIS A 82 13.22 3.09 -11.52
N ARG A 83 13.19 4.35 -11.96
CA ARG A 83 13.51 5.51 -11.09
C ARG A 83 12.45 5.72 -10.02
N ALA A 84 11.19 5.42 -10.33
CA ALA A 84 10.10 5.46 -9.37
C ALA A 84 10.30 4.39 -8.27
N ALA A 85 10.65 3.15 -8.66
CA ALA A 85 10.99 2.08 -7.73
C ALA A 85 12.20 2.44 -6.84
N GLU A 86 13.28 2.97 -7.43
CA GLU A 86 14.43 3.49 -6.67
C GLU A 86 14.04 4.62 -5.72
N TYR A 87 13.11 5.49 -6.13
CA TYR A 87 12.63 6.56 -5.27
C TYR A 87 11.87 6.00 -4.07
N CYS A 88 10.91 5.10 -4.28
CA CYS A 88 10.18 4.45 -3.20
C CYS A 88 11.15 3.75 -2.24
N LYS A 89 12.14 3.02 -2.77
CA LYS A 89 13.16 2.34 -1.97
C LYS A 89 14.02 3.31 -1.15
N ASN A 90 14.64 4.29 -1.81
CA ASN A 90 15.71 5.09 -1.21
C ASN A 90 15.18 6.29 -0.42
N LYS A 91 13.96 6.76 -0.70
CA LYS A 91 13.40 7.97 -0.07
C LYS A 91 12.25 7.66 0.86
N GLU A 92 11.47 6.64 0.57
CA GLU A 92 10.31 6.24 1.39
C GLU A 92 10.56 4.96 2.18
N GLN A 93 11.69 4.27 1.97
CA GLN A 93 11.97 2.93 2.54
C GLN A 93 10.89 1.90 2.20
N GLY A 94 10.34 1.99 0.98
CA GLY A 94 9.27 1.12 0.51
C GLY A 94 9.50 0.59 -0.91
N THR A 95 8.42 0.21 -1.57
CA THR A 95 8.40 -0.28 -2.95
C THR A 95 7.38 0.49 -3.77
N LEU A 96 7.34 0.26 -5.09
CA LEU A 96 6.13 0.61 -5.84
C LEU A 96 4.96 -0.21 -5.29
N ALA A 97 3.76 0.39 -5.23
CA ALA A 97 2.65 -0.20 -4.52
C ALA A 97 2.21 -1.55 -5.09
N THR A 98 2.18 -2.59 -4.23
CA THR A 98 1.70 -3.92 -4.58
C THR A 98 0.20 -3.98 -4.36
N VAL A 99 -0.57 -4.22 -5.43
CA VAL A 99 -2.02 -4.12 -5.38
C VAL A 99 -2.60 -5.52 -5.20
N LYS A 100 -2.56 -6.05 -3.97
CA LYS A 100 -2.94 -7.45 -3.65
C LYS A 100 -4.43 -7.67 -3.34
N SER A 101 -5.27 -6.64 -3.49
CA SER A 101 -6.72 -6.76 -3.25
C SER A 101 -7.50 -5.61 -3.86
N GLU A 102 -8.80 -5.81 -4.02
CA GLU A 102 -9.74 -4.76 -4.44
C GLU A 102 -9.73 -3.56 -3.50
N LYS A 103 -9.62 -3.79 -2.18
CA LYS A 103 -9.53 -2.72 -1.17
C LYS A 103 -8.31 -1.82 -1.42
N VAL A 104 -7.15 -2.41 -1.71
CA VAL A 104 -5.93 -1.64 -2.05
C VAL A 104 -6.10 -0.94 -3.40
N ASN A 105 -6.66 -1.61 -4.41
CA ASN A 105 -6.90 -0.99 -5.72
C ASN A 105 -7.78 0.26 -5.61
N ASN A 106 -8.89 0.17 -4.87
CA ASN A 106 -9.81 1.27 -4.65
C ASN A 106 -9.18 2.39 -3.82
N LEU A 107 -8.32 2.04 -2.85
CA LEU A 107 -7.53 3.04 -2.11
C LEU A 107 -6.65 3.84 -3.07
N LEU A 108 -5.91 3.17 -3.96
CA LEU A 108 -5.03 3.81 -4.93
C LEU A 108 -5.83 4.67 -5.93
N LEU A 109 -6.94 4.14 -6.45
CA LEU A 109 -7.85 4.87 -7.33
C LEU A 109 -8.35 6.17 -6.68
N ALA A 110 -8.74 6.13 -5.40
CA ALA A 110 -9.18 7.33 -4.70
C ALA A 110 -8.08 8.41 -4.70
N ARG A 111 -6.79 8.03 -4.60
CA ARG A 111 -5.67 8.99 -4.67
C ARG A 111 -5.49 9.53 -6.08
N ILE A 112 -5.64 8.69 -7.10
CA ILE A 112 -5.57 9.08 -8.51
C ILE A 112 -6.62 10.17 -8.80
N VAL A 113 -7.87 9.94 -8.38
CA VAL A 113 -8.99 10.87 -8.57
C VAL A 113 -8.80 12.15 -7.75
N GLU A 114 -8.44 12.04 -6.47
CA GLU A 114 -8.25 13.20 -5.59
C GLU A 114 -7.16 14.15 -6.09
N HIS A 115 -6.08 13.62 -6.64
CA HIS A 115 -4.99 14.41 -7.21
C HIS A 115 -5.18 14.78 -8.69
N ASN A 116 -6.32 14.42 -9.30
CA ASN A 116 -6.62 14.68 -10.72
C ASN A 116 -5.50 14.22 -11.66
N VAL A 117 -4.96 13.03 -11.44
CA VAL A 117 -3.98 12.40 -12.32
C VAL A 117 -4.63 11.31 -13.16
N TRP A 118 -4.09 11.07 -14.36
CA TRP A 118 -4.67 10.12 -15.30
C TRP A 118 -4.19 8.69 -15.07
N THR A 119 -2.91 8.54 -14.72
CA THR A 119 -2.23 7.26 -14.58
C THR A 119 -1.12 7.35 -13.54
N ALA A 120 -0.73 6.22 -12.96
CA ALA A 120 0.48 6.12 -12.15
C ALA A 120 1.05 4.70 -12.19
N PHE A 121 2.38 4.57 -12.13
CA PHE A 121 3.05 3.28 -11.96
C PHE A 121 2.68 2.63 -10.62
N ILE A 122 2.43 1.32 -10.70
CA ILE A 122 2.24 0.42 -9.56
C ILE A 122 3.32 -0.67 -9.60
N GLY A 123 3.50 -1.38 -8.50
CA GLY A 123 4.53 -2.39 -8.33
C GLY A 123 4.13 -3.73 -8.94
N VAL A 124 3.83 -3.75 -10.24
CA VAL A 124 3.48 -4.95 -11.02
C VAL A 124 4.24 -4.90 -12.35
N SER A 125 5.00 -5.95 -12.66
CA SER A 125 5.82 -6.05 -13.87
C SER A 125 6.10 -7.49 -14.27
N ASP A 126 6.33 -7.74 -15.56
CA ASP A 126 6.84 -9.01 -16.12
C ASP A 126 8.22 -8.84 -16.80
N ILE A 127 8.95 -7.76 -16.44
CA ILE A 127 10.27 -7.42 -17.00
C ILE A 127 11.33 -8.53 -16.85
N GLU A 128 11.21 -9.39 -15.85
CA GLU A 128 12.13 -10.50 -15.64
C GLU A 128 11.85 -11.68 -16.58
N LYS A 129 10.57 -11.90 -16.91
CA LYS A 129 10.10 -13.00 -17.75
C LYS A 129 8.73 -12.63 -18.33
N GLU A 130 8.69 -12.44 -19.64
CA GLU A 130 7.47 -12.15 -20.40
C GLU A 130 6.32 -13.11 -20.04
N GLU A 131 5.12 -12.56 -19.88
CA GLU A 131 3.89 -13.25 -19.43
C GLU A 131 3.89 -13.69 -17.95
N ASP A 132 4.98 -13.52 -17.21
CA ASP A 132 5.08 -13.84 -15.77
C ASP A 132 5.03 -12.57 -14.91
N TRP A 133 3.82 -12.03 -14.73
CA TRP A 133 3.59 -10.82 -13.94
C TRP A 133 3.83 -11.07 -12.44
N ARG A 134 4.72 -10.27 -11.86
CA ARG A 134 5.11 -10.30 -10.45
C ARG A 134 4.83 -8.96 -9.78
N TYR A 135 4.52 -9.02 -8.49
CA TYR A 135 4.53 -7.81 -7.66
C TYR A 135 5.97 -7.37 -7.37
N ALA A 136 6.14 -6.11 -6.94
CA ALA A 136 7.45 -5.55 -6.60
C ALA A 136 8.17 -6.22 -5.41
N ASP A 137 7.47 -7.06 -4.64
CA ASP A 137 8.06 -7.91 -3.59
C ASP A 137 8.46 -9.31 -4.10
N GLY A 138 8.26 -9.59 -5.39
CA GLY A 138 8.60 -10.84 -6.05
C GLY A 138 7.50 -11.90 -6.02
N SER A 139 6.39 -11.70 -5.30
CA SER A 139 5.31 -12.69 -5.26
C SER A 139 4.52 -12.71 -6.58
N GLU A 140 3.86 -13.85 -6.88
CA GLU A 140 2.99 -13.94 -8.05
C GLU A 140 1.81 -12.98 -7.93
N VAL A 141 1.32 -12.46 -9.07
CA VAL A 141 0.09 -11.67 -9.13
C VAL A 141 -1.12 -12.59 -8.93
N ASP A 142 -1.80 -12.40 -7.81
CA ASP A 142 -2.97 -13.17 -7.36
C ASP A 142 -4.29 -12.37 -7.39
N TYR A 143 -4.20 -11.05 -7.47
CA TYR A 143 -5.29 -10.12 -7.70
C TYR A 143 -4.99 -9.36 -8.97
N SER A 144 -6.01 -9.12 -9.81
CA SER A 144 -5.84 -8.30 -10.99
C SER A 144 -7.04 -7.43 -11.27
N ASN A 145 -6.77 -6.25 -11.80
CA ASN A 145 -7.77 -5.34 -12.33
C ASN A 145 -7.40 -4.86 -13.75
N TRP A 146 -6.80 -5.75 -14.55
CA TRP A 146 -6.39 -5.45 -15.92
C TRP A 146 -7.57 -5.01 -16.79
N SER A 147 -7.39 -3.92 -17.54
CA SER A 147 -8.40 -3.43 -18.48
C SER A 147 -8.66 -4.48 -19.56
N THR A 148 -9.91 -4.89 -19.72
CA THR A 148 -10.33 -5.85 -20.77
C THR A 148 -10.20 -5.27 -22.18
N SER A 149 -10.18 -3.93 -22.29
CA SER A 149 -10.00 -3.17 -23.52
C SER A 149 -8.53 -2.85 -23.86
N GLY A 150 -7.62 -3.07 -22.91
CA GLY A 150 -6.19 -2.82 -23.04
C GLY A 150 -5.51 -3.99 -23.73
N GLY A 151 -5.29 -3.87 -25.03
CA GLY A 151 -4.83 -4.97 -25.86
C GLY A 151 -3.62 -5.71 -25.30
N LYS A 152 -3.75 -7.04 -25.25
CA LYS A 152 -2.68 -8.04 -25.28
C LYS A 152 -1.84 -7.84 -26.55
N TRP A 153 -1.16 -6.71 -26.63
CA TRP A 153 -0.24 -6.43 -27.72
C TRP A 153 1.13 -6.77 -27.15
N PRO A 154 1.65 -7.98 -27.41
CA PRO A 154 3.00 -8.38 -27.01
C PRO A 154 3.98 -7.45 -27.72
N SER A 155 4.26 -6.34 -27.07
CA SER A 155 5.34 -5.46 -27.44
C SER A 155 6.31 -5.59 -26.30
N VAL A 156 7.48 -6.16 -26.61
CA VAL A 156 8.72 -6.41 -25.85
C VAL A 156 9.27 -5.21 -25.03
N ARG A 157 8.42 -4.28 -24.62
CA ARG A 157 8.75 -3.02 -23.92
C ARG A 157 7.66 -2.57 -22.96
N ARG A 158 6.52 -3.25 -22.86
CA ARG A 158 5.39 -2.82 -22.01
C ARG A 158 5.24 -3.73 -20.80
N ASP A 159 6.36 -3.87 -20.11
CA ASP A 159 6.56 -4.88 -19.08
C ASP A 159 6.29 -4.32 -17.67
N CYS A 160 5.72 -3.11 -17.62
CA CYS A 160 5.37 -2.39 -16.40
C CYS A 160 3.86 -2.14 -16.37
N ALA A 161 3.29 -2.06 -15.18
CA ALA A 161 1.87 -1.76 -14.99
C ALA A 161 1.66 -0.32 -14.51
N ILE A 162 0.60 0.30 -15.03
CA ILE A 162 0.03 1.54 -14.50
C ILE A 162 -1.41 1.31 -14.08
N ILE A 163 -1.83 1.94 -12.97
CA ILE A 163 -3.25 2.13 -12.64
C ILE A 163 -3.75 3.38 -13.35
N THR A 164 -4.98 3.35 -13.85
CA THR A 164 -5.62 4.48 -14.55
C THR A 164 -6.67 5.17 -13.68
N ILE A 165 -7.19 6.31 -14.14
CA ILE A 165 -8.29 7.04 -13.49
C ILE A 165 -9.61 6.26 -13.37
N THR A 166 -9.75 5.14 -14.07
CA THR A 166 -10.90 4.21 -13.90
C THR A 166 -10.60 3.09 -12.90
N GLY A 167 -9.38 3.03 -12.36
CA GLY A 167 -8.90 1.99 -11.45
C GLY A 167 -8.38 0.75 -12.17
N GLU A 168 -8.61 0.62 -13.48
CA GLU A 168 -8.10 -0.49 -14.28
C GLU A 168 -6.59 -0.37 -14.49
N TRP A 169 -5.92 -1.52 -14.59
CA TRP A 169 -4.49 -1.60 -14.90
C TRP A 169 -4.26 -1.71 -16.40
N LYS A 170 -3.18 -1.11 -16.88
CA LYS A 170 -2.74 -1.22 -18.28
C LYS A 170 -1.25 -1.49 -18.35
N HIS A 171 -0.86 -2.20 -19.40
CA HIS A 171 0.52 -2.35 -19.82
C HIS A 171 1.10 -0.96 -20.14
N ALA A 172 2.32 -0.69 -19.67
CA ALA A 172 2.99 0.58 -19.80
C ALA A 172 4.46 0.38 -20.21
N ASP A 173 4.95 1.29 -21.06
CA ASP A 173 6.37 1.35 -21.38
C ASP A 173 7.15 1.79 -20.13
N CYS A 174 8.02 0.90 -19.61
CA CYS A 174 8.83 1.14 -18.43
C CYS A 174 9.74 2.39 -18.54
N TRP A 175 10.05 2.82 -19.76
CA TRP A 175 10.87 3.99 -20.06
C TRP A 175 10.06 5.29 -20.20
N HIS A 176 8.73 5.21 -20.26
CA HIS A 176 7.89 6.39 -20.19
C HIS A 176 7.93 6.99 -18.79
N LYS A 177 7.89 8.32 -18.70
CA LYS A 177 7.84 9.01 -17.41
C LYS A 177 6.40 9.23 -16.98
N ASP A 178 6.02 8.65 -15.86
CA ASP A 178 4.69 8.80 -15.30
C ASP A 178 4.74 9.09 -13.79
N PHE A 179 3.60 9.46 -13.21
CA PHE A 179 3.40 9.48 -11.77
C PHE A 179 3.53 8.06 -11.20
N PHE A 180 3.64 7.94 -9.88
CA PHE A 180 3.82 6.63 -9.26
C PHE A 180 3.33 6.62 -7.83
N ILE A 181 2.98 5.42 -7.35
CA ILE A 181 2.51 5.23 -5.98
C ILE A 181 3.49 4.33 -5.25
N CYS A 182 3.98 4.80 -4.10
CA CYS A 182 4.80 3.97 -3.21
C CYS A 182 3.91 3.27 -2.17
N GLN A 183 4.29 2.07 -1.81
CA GLN A 183 3.86 1.37 -0.59
C GLN A 183 5.04 1.33 0.37
N ILE A 184 4.80 1.78 1.61
CA ILE A 184 5.79 1.79 2.68
C ILE A 184 5.28 0.85 3.77
N PRO A 185 5.99 -0.24 4.08
CA PRO A 185 5.61 -1.08 5.18
C PRO A 185 5.77 -0.32 6.50
N MET A 186 4.87 -0.55 7.46
CA MET A 186 5.04 -0.02 8.81
C MET A 186 6.26 -0.63 9.53
N PHE A 187 6.84 -1.73 9.01
CA PHE A 187 7.89 -2.57 9.63
C PHE A 187 8.88 -3.15 8.62
#